data_AF-A0A6A5VCS7-F1
#
_entry.id   AF-A0A6A5VCS7-F1
#
_cell.length_a   1.000
_cell.length_b   1.000
_cell.length_c   1.000
_cell.angle_alpha   90.00
_cell.angle_beta   90.00
_cell.angle_gamma   90.00
#
_symmetry.space_group_name_H-M   'P 1'
#
loop_
_entity.id
_entity.type
_entity.pdbx_description
1 polymer ?
#
loop_
_entity_poly.entity_id
_entity_poly.type
_entity_poly.pdbx_seq_one_letter_code
_entity_poly.pdbx_strand_id
1 'polypeptide(L)'
;MPSPSSPFMTVWRSTPEGLHLGDLSFTVKSHLLDLYIFADAHSTRHLRNDVMSAVAYLDYIRETWPGFRLTAKAYTNLPENSTWCKYLVKMCALYWNPDDDDGEERELADELPGGFLIEVLAINTRRANFLENSGEMEALRACGVDNVFPLEDLCTFHEHGTREEVEKCKEEGLRTNVFVQNLLAACVKSAESEQADETEVVDEGGDEGDEGSEGSETIVGSESRGSNTAASDKHMPATDVLTG
;
A
#
# COMPACT_ATOMS: atom_id res chain seq x y z
N MET A 1 13.36 -14.66 -9.36
CA MET A 1 12.84 -14.48 -10.73
C MET A 1 11.60 -15.35 -10.88
N PRO A 2 10.41 -14.77 -11.16
CA PRO A 2 9.17 -15.53 -11.24
C PRO A 2 9.20 -16.54 -12.40
N SER A 3 8.56 -17.70 -12.20
CA SER A 3 8.46 -18.73 -13.23
C SER A 3 7.68 -18.19 -14.44
N PRO A 4 8.22 -18.24 -15.67
CA PRO A 4 7.58 -17.68 -16.86
C PRO A 4 6.35 -18.45 -17.36
N SER A 5 5.83 -19.41 -16.58
CA SER A 5 4.84 -20.39 -17.04
C SER A 5 3.41 -20.17 -16.54
N SER A 6 3.11 -19.12 -15.78
CA SER A 6 1.72 -18.85 -15.37
C SER A 6 0.94 -18.25 -16.54
N PRO A 7 -0.13 -18.91 -17.04
CA PRO A 7 -0.97 -18.37 -18.12
C PRO A 7 -1.59 -17.02 -17.76
N PHE A 8 -1.83 -16.81 -16.46
CA PHE A 8 -2.27 -15.55 -15.90
C PHE A 8 -1.27 -14.43 -16.24
N MET A 9 0.02 -14.67 -16.04
CA MET A 9 1.07 -13.67 -16.29
C MET A 9 1.30 -13.36 -17.78
N THR A 10 0.95 -14.27 -18.70
CA THR A 10 1.12 -14.01 -20.14
C THR A 10 0.09 -13.01 -20.66
N VAL A 11 -1.14 -13.04 -20.14
CA VAL A 11 -2.23 -12.14 -20.55
C VAL A 11 -1.97 -10.69 -20.14
N TRP A 12 -1.27 -10.48 -19.03
CA TRP A 12 -1.01 -9.18 -18.43
C TRP A 12 0.26 -8.46 -18.92
N ARG A 13 1.09 -9.09 -19.76
CA ARG A 13 2.32 -8.48 -20.32
C ARG A 13 2.07 -7.47 -21.44
N SER A 14 0.85 -7.41 -21.96
CA SER A 14 0.43 -6.38 -22.92
C SER A 14 0.01 -5.13 -22.16
N THR A 15 0.95 -4.51 -21.43
CA THR A 15 0.72 -3.17 -20.87
C THR A 15 0.42 -2.24 -22.05
N PRO A 16 -0.63 -1.40 -21.96
CA PRO A 16 -0.78 -0.31 -22.92
C PRO A 16 0.52 0.49 -22.92
N GLU A 17 1.19 0.56 -24.07
CA GLU A 17 2.30 1.47 -24.29
C GLU A 17 1.81 2.88 -23.92
N GLY A 18 2.28 3.43 -22.79
CA GLY A 18 1.96 4.82 -22.39
C GLY A 18 1.27 5.04 -21.04
N LEU A 19 1.04 4.02 -20.21
CA LEU A 19 0.60 4.27 -18.82
C LEU A 19 1.76 4.79 -17.96
N HIS A 20 2.04 6.09 -18.08
CA HIS A 20 3.02 6.82 -17.26
C HIS A 20 2.43 7.10 -15.87
N LEU A 21 2.24 6.04 -15.09
CA LEU A 21 1.66 6.07 -13.74
C LEU A 21 2.58 6.71 -12.67
N GLY A 22 3.56 7.54 -13.04
CA GLY A 22 4.65 8.06 -12.18
C GLY A 22 4.19 8.53 -10.80
N ASP A 23 3.96 9.84 -10.65
CA ASP A 23 3.45 10.43 -9.40
C ASP A 23 1.95 10.13 -9.18
N LEU A 24 1.24 9.72 -10.25
CA LEU A 24 -0.20 9.41 -10.20
C LEU A 24 -0.52 8.06 -9.53
N SER A 25 0.49 7.24 -9.21
CA SER A 25 0.25 5.90 -8.65
C SER A 25 -0.58 5.96 -7.36
N PHE A 26 -0.33 6.93 -6.50
CA PHE A 26 -1.11 7.12 -5.28
C PHE A 26 -2.57 7.50 -5.61
N THR A 27 -2.76 8.53 -6.45
CA THR A 27 -4.09 9.06 -6.82
C THR A 27 -4.97 8.00 -7.47
N VAL A 28 -4.41 7.21 -8.39
CA VAL A 28 -5.13 6.11 -9.04
C VAL A 28 -5.58 5.05 -8.02
N LYS A 29 -4.68 4.63 -7.11
CA LYS A 29 -5.04 3.68 -6.05
C LYS A 29 -6.08 4.29 -5.09
N SER A 30 -6.02 5.59 -4.82
CA SER A 30 -7.02 6.32 -4.02
C SER A 30 -8.40 6.29 -4.68
N HIS A 31 -8.49 6.55 -5.99
CA HIS A 31 -9.76 6.46 -6.73
C HIS A 31 -10.32 5.03 -6.75
N LEU A 32 -9.46 4.02 -6.88
CA LEU A 32 -9.87 2.62 -6.77
C LEU A 32 -10.43 2.32 -5.37
N LEU A 33 -9.78 2.80 -4.31
CA LEU A 33 -10.29 2.68 -2.94
C LEU A 33 -11.64 3.39 -2.78
N ASP A 34 -11.81 4.60 -3.32
CA ASP A 34 -13.10 5.31 -3.28
C ASP A 34 -14.21 4.52 -3.99
N LEU A 35 -13.90 3.91 -5.13
CA LEU A 35 -14.82 3.03 -5.84
C LEU A 35 -15.13 1.75 -5.06
N TYR A 36 -14.16 1.19 -4.33
CA TYR A 36 -14.37 0.05 -3.44
C TYR A 36 -15.29 0.44 -2.28
N ILE A 37 -15.06 1.59 -1.63
CA ILE A 37 -15.91 2.12 -0.54
C ILE A 37 -17.34 2.30 -1.02
N PHE A 38 -17.52 2.90 -2.21
CA PHE A 38 -18.82 3.03 -2.85
C PHE A 38 -19.47 1.65 -3.07
N ALA A 39 -18.72 0.70 -3.64
CA ALA A 39 -19.22 -0.65 -3.90
C ALA A 39 -19.60 -1.38 -2.59
N ASP A 40 -18.86 -1.18 -1.50
CA ASP A 40 -19.16 -1.73 -0.18
C ASP A 40 -20.48 -1.18 0.38
N ALA A 41 -20.62 0.14 0.41
CA ALA A 41 -21.81 0.83 0.89
C ALA A 41 -23.09 0.42 0.13
N HIS A 42 -22.97 0.07 -1.15
CA HIS A 42 -24.07 -0.38 -2.00
C HIS A 42 -24.18 -1.90 -2.13
N SER A 43 -23.37 -2.68 -1.40
CA SER A 43 -23.35 -4.15 -1.46
C SER A 43 -23.13 -4.71 -2.88
N THR A 44 -22.37 -3.99 -3.72
CA THR A 44 -22.07 -4.37 -5.11
C THR A 44 -20.83 -5.25 -5.18
N ARG A 45 -20.99 -6.54 -4.86
CA ARG A 45 -19.91 -7.54 -4.81
C ARG A 45 -19.05 -7.60 -6.09
N HIS A 46 -19.67 -7.58 -7.27
CA HIS A 46 -18.95 -7.67 -8.54
C HIS A 46 -17.98 -6.49 -8.72
N LEU A 47 -18.43 -5.28 -8.41
CA LEU A 47 -17.60 -4.08 -8.49
C LEU A 47 -16.43 -4.13 -7.49
N ARG A 48 -16.66 -4.63 -6.26
CA ARG A 48 -15.57 -4.86 -5.30
C ARG A 48 -14.52 -5.82 -5.88
N ASN A 49 -14.93 -6.93 -6.47
CA ASN A 49 -14.01 -7.89 -7.09
C ASN A 49 -13.25 -7.29 -8.28
N ASP A 50 -13.93 -6.51 -9.13
CA ASP A 50 -13.28 -5.85 -10.27
C ASP A 50 -12.24 -4.83 -9.82
N VAL A 51 -12.56 -4.06 -8.78
CA VAL A 51 -11.63 -3.10 -8.16
C VAL A 51 -10.45 -3.83 -7.51
N MET A 52 -10.69 -4.95 -6.80
CA MET A 52 -9.61 -5.77 -6.26
C MET A 52 -8.70 -6.33 -7.36
N SER A 53 -9.26 -6.76 -8.49
CA SER A 53 -8.48 -7.18 -9.65
C SER A 53 -7.62 -6.03 -10.20
N ALA A 54 -8.17 -4.81 -10.26
CA ALA A 54 -7.45 -3.65 -10.78
C ALA A 54 -6.29 -3.20 -9.87
N VAL A 55 -6.51 -3.09 -8.56
CA VAL A 55 -5.43 -2.73 -7.62
C VAL A 55 -4.36 -3.81 -7.57
N ALA A 56 -4.76 -5.08 -7.56
CA ALA A 56 -3.84 -6.20 -7.56
C ALA A 56 -2.95 -6.22 -8.81
N TYR A 57 -3.54 -5.97 -9.98
CA TYR A 57 -2.77 -5.86 -11.23
C TYR A 57 -1.80 -4.68 -11.22
N LEU A 58 -2.22 -3.52 -10.69
CA LEU A 58 -1.36 -2.34 -10.59
C LEU A 58 -0.16 -2.60 -9.67
N ASP A 59 -0.41 -3.16 -8.48
CA ASP A 59 0.63 -3.50 -7.50
C ASP A 59 1.56 -4.60 -8.03
N TYR A 60 1.02 -5.56 -8.79
CA TYR A 60 1.82 -6.60 -9.45
C TYR A 60 2.85 -6.01 -10.41
N ILE A 61 2.41 -5.16 -11.34
CA ILE A 61 3.30 -4.62 -12.37
C ILE A 61 4.40 -3.76 -11.75
N ARG A 62 4.06 -3.04 -10.68
CA ARG A 62 4.97 -2.09 -10.05
C ARG A 62 5.81 -2.70 -8.95
N GLU A 63 5.47 -3.89 -8.48
CA GLU A 63 6.07 -4.51 -7.30
C GLU A 63 6.02 -3.55 -6.09
N THR A 64 4.92 -2.80 -5.94
CA THR A 64 4.73 -1.81 -4.86
C THR A 64 3.63 -2.22 -3.91
N TRP A 65 3.69 -1.73 -2.68
CA TRP A 65 2.58 -1.78 -1.74
C TRP A 65 1.80 -0.44 -1.73
N PRO A 66 0.57 -0.39 -1.18
CA PRO A 66 -0.28 0.82 -1.27
C PRO A 66 0.12 2.03 -0.41
N GLY A 67 0.99 1.91 0.61
CA GLY A 67 1.33 3.02 1.52
C GLY A 67 0.42 3.14 2.75
N PHE A 68 0.89 3.81 3.79
CA PHE A 68 0.13 3.99 5.04
C PHE A 68 -1.02 4.96 4.88
N ARG A 69 -0.89 5.97 4.02
CA ARG A 69 -1.99 6.91 3.76
C ARG A 69 -3.24 6.23 3.20
N LEU A 70 -3.09 5.27 2.26
CA LEU A 70 -4.22 4.47 1.78
C LEU A 70 -4.74 3.50 2.85
N THR A 71 -3.85 2.99 3.69
CA THR A 71 -4.22 2.11 4.79
C THR A 71 -5.11 2.83 5.80
N ALA A 72 -4.71 4.03 6.25
CA ALA A 72 -5.50 4.86 7.15
C ALA A 72 -6.88 5.20 6.54
N LYS A 73 -6.92 5.58 5.26
CA LYS A 73 -8.18 5.85 4.55
C LYS A 73 -9.10 4.63 4.50
N ALA A 74 -8.57 3.44 4.20
CA ALA A 74 -9.36 2.22 4.12
C ALA A 74 -9.98 1.85 5.48
N TYR A 75 -9.18 1.85 6.55
CA TYR A 75 -9.67 1.48 7.89
C TYR A 75 -10.61 2.53 8.50
N THR A 76 -10.58 3.77 8.02
CA THR A 76 -11.57 4.79 8.40
C THR A 76 -12.94 4.55 7.79
N ASN A 77 -13.00 3.96 6.59
CA ASN A 77 -14.22 3.88 5.77
C ASN A 77 -14.77 2.47 5.59
N LEU A 78 -13.99 1.43 5.86
CA LEU A 78 -14.35 0.04 5.64
C LEU A 78 -14.30 -0.75 6.96
N PRO A 79 -15.09 -1.84 7.07
CA PRO A 79 -14.90 -2.81 8.13
C PRO A 79 -13.47 -3.39 8.10
N GLU A 80 -12.87 -3.61 9.27
CA GLU A 80 -11.52 -4.20 9.40
C GLU A 80 -11.41 -5.58 8.73
N ASN A 81 -12.51 -6.32 8.67
CA ASN A 81 -12.58 -7.63 8.04
C ASN A 81 -12.88 -7.59 6.52
N SER A 82 -12.96 -6.39 5.92
CA SER A 82 -13.18 -6.22 4.48
C SER A 82 -12.04 -6.84 3.68
N THR A 83 -12.33 -7.18 2.43
CA THR A 83 -11.35 -7.82 1.55
C THR A 83 -10.19 -6.89 1.23
N TRP A 84 -10.46 -5.58 1.12
CA TRP A 84 -9.45 -4.55 0.93
C TRP A 84 -8.51 -4.43 2.15
N CYS A 85 -9.03 -4.40 3.38
CA CYS A 85 -8.20 -4.34 4.60
C CYS A 85 -7.29 -5.57 4.72
N LYS A 86 -7.81 -6.78 4.43
CA LYS A 86 -7.01 -8.02 4.39
C LYS A 86 -5.94 -7.99 3.30
N TYR A 87 -6.24 -7.38 2.15
CA TYR A 87 -5.28 -7.17 1.08
C TYR A 87 -4.13 -6.28 1.54
N LEU A 88 -4.43 -5.13 2.16
CA LEU A 88 -3.42 -4.22 2.70
C LEU A 88 -2.49 -4.88 3.72
N VAL A 89 -3.04 -5.68 4.65
CA VAL A 89 -2.25 -6.43 5.63
C VAL A 89 -1.25 -7.36 4.93
N LYS A 90 -1.70 -8.12 3.93
CA LYS A 90 -0.82 -9.05 3.19
C LYS A 90 0.22 -8.30 2.36
N MET A 91 -0.16 -7.22 1.68
CA MET A 91 0.77 -6.43 0.86
C MET A 91 1.82 -5.74 1.71
N CYS A 92 1.43 -5.13 2.83
CA CYS A 92 2.37 -4.53 3.77
C CYS A 92 3.32 -5.59 4.33
N ALA A 93 2.80 -6.71 4.83
CA ALA A 93 3.67 -7.76 5.36
C ALA A 93 4.70 -8.25 4.33
N LEU A 94 4.34 -8.35 3.04
CA LEU A 94 5.21 -8.92 2.02
C LEU A 94 6.18 -7.92 1.38
N TYR A 95 5.77 -6.68 1.18
CA TYR A 95 6.47 -5.70 0.34
C TYR A 95 6.87 -4.42 1.06
N TRP A 96 6.37 -4.14 2.26
CA TRP A 96 6.82 -2.98 3.01
C TRP A 96 8.24 -3.19 3.53
N ASN A 97 9.05 -2.13 3.41
CA ASN A 97 10.41 -2.06 3.90
C ASN A 97 10.59 -0.71 4.62
N PRO A 98 10.84 -0.70 5.94
CA PRO A 98 10.95 0.53 6.72
C PRO A 98 12.13 1.43 6.29
N ASP A 99 13.13 0.88 5.60
CA ASP A 99 14.26 1.67 5.07
C ASP A 99 13.83 2.58 3.90
N ASP A 100 12.71 2.26 3.24
CA ASP A 100 12.16 3.02 2.11
C ASP A 100 11.17 4.11 2.57
N ASP A 101 10.80 4.13 3.86
CA ASP A 101 9.84 5.11 4.39
C ASP A 101 10.46 6.52 4.47
N ASP A 102 9.75 7.49 3.94
CA ASP A 102 10.06 8.91 4.09
C ASP A 102 9.56 9.48 5.44
N GLY A 103 9.67 10.80 5.62
CA GLY A 103 9.22 11.44 6.85
C GLY A 103 7.71 11.33 7.08
N GLU A 104 6.92 11.40 6.02
CA GLU A 104 5.44 11.39 6.10
C GLU A 104 4.94 9.98 6.40
N GLU A 105 5.44 8.95 5.71
CA GLU A 105 5.07 7.56 5.97
C GLU A 105 5.43 7.14 7.41
N ARG A 106 6.57 7.60 7.95
CA ARG A 106 6.93 7.31 9.35
C ARG A 106 5.97 7.95 10.36
N GLU A 107 5.55 9.18 10.13
CA GLU A 107 4.56 9.84 11.00
C GLU A 107 3.21 9.12 10.94
N LEU A 108 2.79 8.69 9.75
CA LEU A 108 1.55 7.93 9.57
C LEU A 108 1.59 6.55 10.22
N ALA A 109 2.77 5.93 10.36
CA ALA A 109 2.90 4.62 10.98
C ALA A 109 2.37 4.59 12.43
N ASP A 110 2.55 5.69 13.17
CA ASP A 110 2.06 5.83 14.54
C ASP A 110 0.53 5.98 14.63
N GLU A 111 -0.11 6.38 13.53
CA GLU A 111 -1.57 6.57 13.44
C GLU A 111 -2.31 5.33 12.93
N LEU A 112 -1.59 4.27 12.58
CA LEU A 112 -2.21 3.08 12.01
C LEU A 112 -3.07 2.31 13.02
N PRO A 113 -4.15 1.66 12.56
CA PRO A 113 -4.96 0.80 13.41
C PRO A 113 -4.13 -0.30 14.07
N GLY A 114 -4.22 -0.43 15.40
CA GLY A 114 -3.48 -1.46 16.13
C GLY A 114 -3.78 -2.89 15.65
N GLY A 115 -5.01 -3.16 15.21
CA GLY A 115 -5.39 -4.44 14.60
C GLY A 115 -4.58 -4.76 13.34
N PHE A 116 -4.41 -3.77 12.45
CA PHE A 116 -3.58 -3.89 11.26
C PHE A 116 -2.13 -4.25 11.61
N LEU A 117 -1.51 -3.50 12.53
CA LEU A 117 -0.12 -3.71 12.95
C LEU A 117 0.10 -5.10 13.56
N ILE A 118 -0.83 -5.57 14.39
CA ILE A 118 -0.77 -6.90 15.01
C ILE A 118 -0.82 -7.99 13.94
N GLU A 119 -1.68 -7.87 12.93
CA GLU A 119 -1.75 -8.87 11.86
C GLU A 119 -0.48 -8.89 11.00
N VAL A 120 0.05 -7.71 10.64
CA VAL A 120 1.32 -7.59 9.89
C VAL A 120 2.46 -8.22 10.70
N LEU A 121 2.58 -7.91 11.99
CA LEU A 121 3.58 -8.49 12.89
C LEU A 121 3.44 -10.01 12.99
N ALA A 122 2.21 -10.52 13.10
CA ALA A 122 1.95 -11.96 13.19
C ALA A 122 2.39 -12.68 11.91
N ILE A 123 2.13 -12.12 10.73
CA ILE A 123 2.60 -12.68 9.45
C ILE A 123 4.13 -12.66 9.39
N ASN A 124 4.76 -11.52 9.69
CA ASN A 124 6.22 -11.38 9.62
C ASN A 124 6.95 -12.25 10.65
N THR A 125 6.42 -12.41 11.85
CA THR A 125 6.98 -13.30 12.88
C THR A 125 6.95 -14.76 12.41
N ARG A 126 5.83 -15.20 11.81
CA ARG A 126 5.77 -16.55 11.22
C ARG A 126 6.80 -16.71 10.12
N ARG A 127 6.90 -15.75 9.19
CA ARG A 127 7.89 -15.78 8.10
C ARG A 127 9.32 -15.91 8.64
N ALA A 128 9.69 -15.10 9.62
CA ALA A 128 11.01 -15.14 10.26
C ALA A 128 11.30 -16.53 10.86
N ASN A 129 10.37 -17.10 11.62
CA ASN A 129 10.53 -18.41 12.24
C ASN A 129 10.67 -19.55 11.23
N PHE A 130 10.00 -19.47 10.08
CA PHE A 130 10.13 -20.51 9.04
C PHE A 130 11.38 -20.34 8.16
N LEU A 131 11.85 -19.10 7.98
CA LEU A 131 13.10 -18.82 7.25
C LEU A 131 14.29 -19.51 7.90
N GLU A 132 14.34 -19.51 9.23
CA GLU A 132 15.40 -20.19 10.00
C GLU A 132 15.41 -21.71 9.82
N ASN A 133 14.28 -22.31 9.45
CA ASN A 133 14.08 -23.77 9.51
C ASN A 133 13.90 -24.46 8.14
N SER A 134 13.48 -23.72 7.11
CA SER A 134 12.96 -24.34 5.87
C SER A 134 13.19 -23.51 4.59
N GLY A 135 13.81 -22.33 4.70
CA GLY A 135 14.01 -21.42 3.57
C GLY A 135 12.76 -20.60 3.20
N GLU A 136 12.96 -19.60 2.36
CA GLU A 136 12.01 -18.50 2.12
C GLU A 136 10.67 -18.93 1.52
N MET A 137 10.70 -19.87 0.58
CA MET A 137 9.50 -20.37 -0.10
C MET A 137 8.56 -21.13 0.84
N GLU A 138 9.10 -21.95 1.73
CA GLU A 138 8.32 -22.68 2.73
C GLU A 138 7.80 -21.74 3.82
N ALA A 139 8.58 -20.71 4.16
CA ALA A 139 8.15 -19.67 5.09
C ALA A 139 6.94 -18.87 4.59
N LEU A 140 6.91 -18.53 3.30
CA LEU A 140 5.77 -17.85 2.70
C LEU A 140 4.52 -18.76 2.72
N ARG A 141 4.63 -20.01 2.26
CA ARG A 141 3.50 -20.96 2.26
C ARG A 141 2.91 -21.16 3.66
N ALA A 142 3.76 -21.35 4.66
CA ALA A 142 3.30 -21.59 6.03
C ALA A 142 2.57 -20.39 6.65
N CYS A 143 2.69 -19.19 6.08
CA CYS A 143 1.97 -18.00 6.50
C CYS A 143 0.59 -17.85 5.84
N GLY A 144 0.09 -18.87 5.13
CA GLY A 144 -1.13 -18.74 4.32
C GLY A 144 -0.94 -17.81 3.12
N VAL A 145 0.32 -17.65 2.71
CA VAL A 145 0.75 -17.06 1.45
C VAL A 145 1.12 -18.24 0.57
N ASP A 146 0.11 -19.08 0.25
CA ASP A 146 0.27 -20.32 -0.51
C ASP A 146 0.96 -20.08 -1.86
N ASN A 147 0.85 -18.85 -2.36
CA ASN A 147 1.57 -18.33 -3.51
C ASN A 147 2.48 -17.17 -3.08
N VAL A 148 3.77 -17.28 -3.38
CA VAL A 148 4.83 -16.28 -3.14
C VAL A 148 4.43 -14.89 -3.63
N PHE A 149 3.60 -14.87 -4.68
CA PHE A 149 2.87 -13.70 -5.11
C PHE A 149 1.41 -13.85 -4.65
N PRO A 150 0.91 -13.02 -3.72
CA PRO A 150 -0.51 -12.99 -3.35
C PRO A 150 -1.44 -12.77 -4.57
N LEU A 151 -0.85 -12.40 -5.71
CA LEU A 151 -1.46 -12.10 -6.98
C LEU A 151 -1.63 -13.31 -7.91
N GLU A 152 -1.04 -14.46 -7.60
CA GLU A 152 -1.24 -15.69 -8.41
C GLU A 152 -2.65 -16.27 -8.26
N ASP A 153 -3.30 -16.05 -7.12
CA ASP A 153 -4.72 -16.40 -6.92
C ASP A 153 -5.51 -15.20 -6.40
N LEU A 154 -5.90 -14.32 -7.33
CA LEU A 154 -6.76 -13.16 -7.05
C LEU A 154 -8.07 -13.55 -6.35
N CYS A 155 -8.54 -14.81 -6.48
CA CYS A 155 -9.75 -15.25 -5.79
C CYS A 155 -9.59 -15.23 -4.26
N THR A 156 -8.36 -15.18 -3.74
CA THR A 156 -8.08 -14.95 -2.31
C THR A 156 -8.60 -13.59 -1.83
N PHE A 157 -8.71 -12.63 -2.76
CA PHE A 157 -9.20 -11.28 -2.52
C PHE A 157 -10.47 -10.96 -3.31
N HIS A 158 -11.17 -11.98 -3.79
CA HIS A 158 -12.50 -11.83 -4.34
C HIS A 158 -13.51 -12.44 -3.38
N GLU A 159 -14.69 -11.84 -3.35
CA GLU A 159 -15.82 -12.31 -2.59
C GLU A 159 -16.62 -13.29 -3.45
N HIS A 160 -16.69 -14.54 -3.00
CA HIS A 160 -17.44 -15.63 -3.61
C HIS A 160 -18.43 -16.21 -2.59
N GLY A 161 -19.65 -16.46 -3.04
CA GLY A 161 -20.67 -17.16 -2.25
C GLY A 161 -20.52 -18.68 -2.30
N THR A 162 -19.92 -19.23 -3.35
CA THR A 162 -19.77 -20.69 -3.52
C THR A 162 -18.44 -21.08 -4.17
N ARG A 163 -18.11 -22.38 -4.12
CA ARG A 163 -16.91 -22.93 -4.77
C ARG A 163 -17.01 -22.82 -6.30
N GLU A 164 -18.20 -23.00 -6.86
CA GLU A 164 -18.46 -22.87 -8.29
C GLU A 164 -18.21 -21.44 -8.78
N GLU A 165 -18.54 -20.42 -7.97
CA GLU A 165 -18.20 -19.03 -8.28
C GLU A 165 -16.69 -18.78 -8.27
N VAL A 166 -15.92 -19.47 -7.40
CA VAL A 166 -14.45 -19.41 -7.40
C VAL A 166 -13.90 -20.00 -8.70
N GLU A 167 -14.36 -21.19 -9.09
CA GLU A 167 -13.91 -21.87 -10.32
C GLU A 167 -14.21 -21.02 -11.55
N LYS A 168 -15.44 -20.50 -11.64
CA LYS A 168 -15.85 -19.59 -12.71
C LYS A 168 -15.00 -18.33 -12.74
N CYS A 169 -14.71 -17.73 -11.58
CA CYS A 169 -13.86 -16.54 -11.51
C CYS A 169 -12.43 -16.83 -11.99
N LYS A 170 -11.87 -18.00 -11.69
CA LYS A 170 -10.55 -18.42 -12.19
C LYS A 170 -10.54 -18.59 -13.71
N GLU A 171 -11.60 -19.15 -14.28
CA GLU A 171 -11.77 -19.30 -15.73
C GLU A 171 -11.96 -17.94 -16.43
N GLU A 172 -12.74 -17.04 -15.83
CA GLU A 172 -13.07 -15.71 -16.37
C GLU A 172 -11.95 -14.69 -16.14
N GLY A 173 -11.12 -14.85 -15.10
CA GLY A 173 -10.01 -13.96 -14.75
C GLY A 173 -8.97 -13.80 -15.86
N LEU A 174 -8.93 -14.74 -16.82
CA LEU A 174 -8.12 -14.66 -18.03
C LEU A 174 -8.73 -13.76 -19.12
N ARG A 175 -10.02 -13.43 -19.03
CA ARG A 175 -10.80 -12.66 -20.02
C ARG A 175 -11.19 -11.26 -19.55
N THR A 176 -11.24 -11.01 -18.24
CA THR A 176 -11.59 -9.71 -17.64
C THR A 176 -10.50 -8.64 -17.75
N ASN A 177 -9.36 -8.94 -18.37
CA ASN A 177 -8.26 -8.02 -18.60
C ASN A 177 -8.72 -6.70 -19.27
N VAL A 178 -9.61 -6.75 -20.27
CA VAL A 178 -10.11 -5.55 -20.96
C VAL A 178 -10.91 -4.64 -20.02
N PHE A 179 -11.71 -5.20 -19.12
CA PHE A 179 -12.49 -4.40 -18.17
C PHE A 179 -11.58 -3.72 -17.16
N VAL A 180 -10.64 -4.48 -16.58
CA VAL A 180 -9.66 -3.95 -15.63
C VAL A 180 -8.81 -2.85 -16.27
N GLN A 181 -8.37 -3.03 -17.51
CA GLN A 181 -7.65 -2.00 -18.25
C GLN A 181 -8.49 -0.73 -18.46
N ASN A 182 -9.76 -0.87 -18.84
CA ASN A 182 -10.66 0.27 -19.01
C ASN A 182 -10.93 1.00 -17.70
N LEU A 183 -11.07 0.26 -16.60
CA LEU A 183 -11.24 0.83 -15.27
C LEU A 183 -10.00 1.64 -14.85
N LEU A 184 -8.81 1.06 -15.02
CA LEU A 184 -7.55 1.75 -14.72
C LEU A 184 -7.35 2.98 -15.61
N ALA A 185 -7.66 2.89 -16.91
CA ALA A 185 -7.59 4.02 -17.81
C ALA A 185 -8.54 5.15 -17.38
N ALA A 186 -9.74 4.83 -16.88
CA ALA A 186 -10.67 5.81 -16.35
C ALA A 186 -10.13 6.48 -15.07
N CYS A 187 -9.57 5.71 -14.13
CA CYS A 187 -8.95 6.27 -12.92
C CYS A 187 -7.74 7.16 -13.24
N VAL A 188 -6.90 6.76 -14.19
CA VAL A 188 -5.74 7.55 -14.63
C VAL A 188 -6.20 8.87 -15.25
N LYS A 189 -7.19 8.82 -16.13
CA LYS A 189 -7.75 10.04 -16.72
C LYS A 189 -8.34 10.98 -15.67
N SER A 190 -8.99 10.44 -14.63
CA SER A 190 -9.51 11.23 -13.51
C SER A 190 -8.38 11.88 -12.71
N ALA A 191 -7.31 11.13 -12.44
CA ALA A 191 -6.14 11.63 -11.73
C ALA A 191 -5.40 12.74 -12.51
N GLU A 192 -5.30 12.59 -13.84
CA GLU A 192 -4.72 13.61 -14.72
C GLU A 192 -5.54 14.90 -14.72
N SER A 193 -6.87 14.83 -14.70
CA SER A 193 -7.72 16.03 -14.62
C SER A 193 -7.57 16.77 -13.30
N GLU A 194 -7.45 16.05 -12.17
CA GLU A 194 -7.24 16.66 -10.85
C GLU A 194 -5.90 17.42 -10.80
N GLN A 195 -4.84 16.84 -11.38
CA GLN A 195 -3.54 17.49 -11.42
C GLN A 195 -3.52 18.74 -12.32
N ALA A 196 -4.29 18.74 -13.41
CA ALA A 196 -4.40 19.90 -14.30
C ALA A 196 -5.08 21.09 -13.61
N ASP A 197 -6.18 20.83 -12.89
CA ASP A 197 -6.96 21.86 -12.19
C ASP A 197 -6.15 22.56 -11.09
N GLU A 198 -5.23 21.85 -10.41
CA GLU A 198 -4.35 22.45 -9.39
C GLU A 198 -3.32 23.44 -9.97
N THR A 199 -2.93 23.26 -11.24
CA THR A 199 -1.89 24.10 -11.87
C THR A 199 -2.40 25.42 -12.44
N GLU A 200 -3.70 25.55 -12.74
CA GLU A 200 -4.26 26.77 -13.35
C GLU A 200 -4.53 27.90 -12.33
N VAL A 201 -4.41 27.66 -11.03
CA VAL A 201 -4.82 28.62 -9.98
C VAL A 201 -3.73 29.65 -9.62
N VAL A 202 -2.54 29.63 -10.23
CA VAL A 202 -1.38 30.43 -9.77
C VAL A 202 -1.12 31.72 -10.57
N ASP A 203 -1.84 32.02 -11.66
CA ASP A 203 -1.47 33.11 -12.57
C ASP A 203 -2.37 34.36 -12.56
N GLU A 204 -2.88 34.81 -11.40
CA GLU A 204 -3.48 36.16 -11.30
C GLU A 204 -3.17 36.85 -9.95
N GLY A 205 -2.12 37.67 -9.95
CA GLY A 205 -1.82 38.66 -8.90
C GLY A 205 -0.34 39.03 -8.94
N GLY A 206 0.09 40.05 -9.67
CA GLY A 206 -0.43 41.41 -9.57
C GLY A 206 0.70 42.27 -9.01
N ASP A 207 1.50 42.80 -9.93
CA ASP A 207 2.45 43.88 -9.73
C ASP A 207 1.71 45.12 -9.20
N GLU A 208 1.79 45.36 -7.89
CA GLU A 208 1.61 46.68 -7.31
C GLU A 208 2.79 46.96 -6.38
N GLY A 209 3.76 47.70 -6.91
CA GLY A 209 4.75 48.36 -6.09
C GLY A 209 4.12 49.46 -5.23
N ASP A 210 4.62 49.62 -4.00
CA ASP A 210 4.81 50.95 -3.43
C ASP A 210 5.91 50.92 -2.35
N GLU A 211 6.56 52.07 -2.24
CA GLU A 211 7.84 52.38 -1.66
C GLU A 211 7.82 52.52 -0.13
N GLY A 212 8.97 52.23 0.49
CA GLY A 212 9.51 53.05 1.58
C GLY A 212 9.13 52.70 3.03
N SER A 213 10.13 52.31 3.82
CA SER A 213 10.65 53.18 4.90
C SER A 213 11.64 52.40 5.77
N GLU A 214 12.81 53.01 5.94
CA GLU A 214 13.87 52.63 6.86
C GLU A 214 13.37 52.61 8.32
N GLY A 215 13.95 51.72 9.13
CA GLY A 215 13.68 51.62 10.56
C GLY A 215 14.62 50.63 11.23
N SER A 216 15.85 51.09 11.50
CA SER A 216 16.83 50.43 12.36
C SER A 216 16.29 50.20 13.77
N GLU A 217 16.51 49.03 14.36
CA GLU A 217 16.98 48.96 15.75
C GLU A 217 17.55 47.59 16.13
N THR A 218 18.73 47.67 16.72
CA THR A 218 19.61 46.61 17.21
C THR A 218 19.16 46.19 18.61
N ILE A 219 18.93 44.89 18.89
CA ILE A 219 19.07 44.36 20.25
C ILE A 219 19.77 43.01 20.25
N VAL A 220 20.82 43.00 21.07
CA VAL A 220 21.77 41.96 21.43
C VAL A 220 21.21 41.12 22.58
N GLY A 221 21.50 39.82 22.60
CA GLY A 221 21.43 38.99 23.82
C GLY A 221 21.30 37.50 23.49
N SER A 222 22.39 36.73 23.34
CA SER A 222 23.27 36.18 24.39
C SER A 222 22.70 34.93 25.07
N GLU A 223 23.46 33.82 24.89
CA GLU A 223 23.67 32.73 25.86
C GLU A 223 22.48 31.81 26.20
N SER A 224 22.61 30.55 26.57
CA SER A 224 23.63 29.50 26.58
C SER A 224 22.94 28.28 27.25
N ARG A 225 23.58 27.10 27.20
CA ARG A 225 23.30 25.87 27.98
C ARG A 225 22.11 25.02 27.51
N GLY A 226 22.20 23.70 27.47
CA GLY A 226 23.26 22.85 27.97
C GLY A 226 23.03 21.37 27.60
N SER A 227 24.14 20.65 27.67
CA SER A 227 24.31 19.22 27.53
C SER A 227 23.48 18.39 28.52
N ASN A 228 23.10 17.18 28.09
CA ASN A 228 23.00 15.94 28.88
C ASN A 228 23.06 14.80 27.84
N THR A 229 24.11 14.03 27.60
CA THR A 229 24.86 13.02 28.40
C THR A 229 24.03 12.03 29.20
N ALA A 230 24.46 10.76 29.08
CA ALA A 230 24.17 9.53 29.83
C ALA A 230 23.02 8.66 29.26
N ALA A 231 23.32 7.56 28.57
CA ALA A 231 23.90 6.30 29.06
C ALA A 231 22.97 5.52 30.00
N SER A 232 22.48 4.37 29.53
CA SER A 232 22.21 3.22 30.39
C SER A 232 22.25 1.96 29.56
N ASP A 233 23.46 1.40 29.49
CA ASP A 233 23.68 -0.04 29.42
C ASP A 233 22.81 -0.73 30.48
N LYS A 234 21.89 -1.59 30.04
CA LYS A 234 21.37 -2.66 30.88
C LYS A 234 21.75 -4.00 30.27
N HIS A 235 22.92 -4.42 30.72
CA HIS A 235 23.38 -5.79 30.85
C HIS A 235 22.24 -6.69 31.39
N MET A 236 21.81 -7.68 30.59
CA MET A 236 21.01 -8.80 31.09
C MET A 236 21.93 -10.02 31.27
N PRO A 237 21.90 -10.69 32.44
CA PRO A 237 22.67 -11.90 32.67
C PRO A 237 22.03 -13.10 31.96
N ALA A 238 22.86 -13.89 31.30
CA ALA A 238 22.52 -15.20 30.77
C ALA A 238 22.13 -16.14 31.94
N THR A 239 20.94 -16.72 31.86
CA THR A 239 20.54 -17.83 32.74
C THR A 239 21.10 -19.13 32.18
N ASP A 240 21.97 -19.76 32.96
CA ASP A 240 22.43 -21.13 32.77
C ASP A 240 21.23 -22.09 32.78
N VAL A 241 21.07 -22.84 31.69
CA VAL A 241 20.20 -24.02 31.64
C VAL A 241 21.05 -25.25 31.94
N LEU A 242 20.78 -25.84 33.10
CA LEU A 242 21.20 -27.15 33.54
C LEU A 242 20.91 -28.22 32.46
N THR A 243 21.95 -28.97 32.10
CA THR A 243 21.84 -30.24 31.40
C THR A 243 22.64 -31.29 32.17
N GLY A 244 22.02 -32.45 32.41
CA GLY A 244 22.71 -33.70 32.76
C GLY A 244 22.86 -33.99 34.24
#